data_AF-A0A3Q3QJY5-F1
#
_entry.id   AF-A0A3Q3QJY5-F1
#
_cell.length_a   1.000
_cell.length_b   1.000
_cell.length_c   1.000
_cell.angle_alpha   90.00
_cell.angle_beta   90.00
_cell.angle_gamma   90.00
#
_symmetry.space_group_name_H-M   'P 1'
#
loop_
_entity.id
_entity.type
_entity.pdbx_description
1 polymer ?
#
loop_
_entity_poly.entity_id
_entity_poly.type
_entity_poly.pdbx_seq_one_letter_code
_entity_poly.pdbx_strand_id
1 'polypeptide(L)'
;MLPALKIWALLSVSLCCLSQPAHLKKGFRCPSTCSCSKESVICVGSSYVPRITPNDISSSVVNGTFSEVKEAMFAHMPSLQLLLNSNSLVTIRDDAFSGLSHLEYFIEGNKIETASRFAFKTLRDLTHSLANNNIKALPRDLFSDLDSLIEDLRGNAFECDCHATWLMMWLKNTNATVSEVVCTGPEDMKDKRLNDMTSLHNECISTDFILHQSVMSESLSADTFSYKNDVYVAIAAPSAESCMVFQWDHIEMNFRTYDNITQSIVGCKSVVIQSQVFVIVAQLFGGSHIYKFDEDQSRFSKFQDIEVSKISKPNDTEALQISSDWFFVIADSSKAGLSTLYKWNDKGFYSYQLLHEWYRDTDAEFLDLDGKVRLILVSRSQVPVIYQWSRSSQKFVLQGIPNMEDVVTVKHFWIKEELYLAMTCYIGDSKVLRWGAKQFAEIQALPSRGSMILQPFSFKERSYLALGSDYTFSQIYLWDDDKKVFEHFRGVHPGAALLHCGFHRLQGLH
;
A
#
# COMPACT_ATOMS: atom_id res chain seq x y z
N MET A 1 -90.02 11.83 -15.64
CA MET A 1 -89.95 10.58 -14.85
C MET A 1 -88.53 10.06 -14.92
N LEU A 2 -87.92 9.86 -13.74
CA LEU A 2 -86.64 9.22 -13.36
C LEU A 2 -85.49 9.12 -14.39
N PRO A 3 -84.25 9.37 -13.91
CA PRO A 3 -83.41 8.18 -13.74
C PRO A 3 -82.77 8.12 -12.36
N ALA A 4 -83.22 7.12 -11.59
CA ALA A 4 -82.42 6.48 -10.55
C ALA A 4 -81.29 5.71 -11.23
N LEU A 5 -80.18 6.39 -11.57
CA LEU A 5 -78.96 5.72 -12.04
C LEU A 5 -77.67 6.50 -11.73
N LYS A 6 -77.66 7.31 -10.66
CA LYS A 6 -76.47 8.06 -10.22
C LYS A 6 -76.13 7.94 -8.73
N ILE A 7 -76.84 7.09 -7.97
CA ILE A 7 -76.57 6.93 -6.53
C ILE A 7 -75.73 5.67 -6.22
N TRP A 8 -75.61 4.72 -7.15
CA TRP A 8 -74.81 3.50 -6.93
C TRP A 8 -73.34 3.60 -7.37
N ALA A 9 -72.94 4.65 -8.09
CA ALA A 9 -71.54 4.85 -8.51
C ALA A 9 -70.71 5.67 -7.51
N LEU A 10 -71.35 6.39 -6.58
CA LEU A 10 -70.66 7.19 -5.55
C LEU A 10 -70.45 6.44 -4.22
N LEU A 11 -71.20 5.36 -3.99
CA LEU A 11 -71.00 4.49 -2.81
C LEU A 11 -69.91 3.43 -3.00
N SER A 12 -69.58 3.05 -4.24
CA SER A 12 -68.48 2.11 -4.53
C SER A 12 -67.10 2.80 -4.54
N VAL A 13 -67.03 4.10 -4.84
CA VAL A 13 -65.76 4.86 -4.83
C VAL A 13 -65.38 5.35 -3.43
N SER A 14 -66.35 5.59 -2.53
CA SER A 14 -66.06 5.99 -1.15
C SER A 14 -65.62 4.82 -0.24
N LEU A 15 -65.92 3.58 -0.62
CA LEU A 15 -65.50 2.39 0.16
C LEU A 15 -64.12 1.84 -0.22
N CYS A 16 -63.55 2.23 -1.38
CA CYS A 16 -62.19 1.84 -1.76
C CYS A 16 -61.10 2.77 -1.20
N CYS A 17 -61.44 3.97 -0.71
CA CYS A 17 -60.47 4.91 -0.13
C CYS A 17 -60.25 4.77 1.39
N LEU A 18 -60.87 3.78 2.05
CA LEU A 18 -60.68 3.50 3.48
C LEU A 18 -59.91 2.19 3.75
N SER A 19 -59.43 1.52 2.72
CA SER A 19 -58.48 0.41 2.89
C SER A 19 -57.05 0.91 2.66
N GLN A 20 -56.54 1.71 3.61
CA GLN A 20 -55.11 1.61 3.86
C GLN A 20 -54.86 0.15 4.22
N PRO A 21 -53.84 -0.53 3.64
CA PRO A 21 -53.38 -1.75 4.25
C PRO A 21 -52.99 -1.35 5.66
N ALA A 22 -53.79 -1.74 6.66
CA ALA A 22 -53.31 -1.78 8.01
C ALA A 22 -52.03 -2.59 7.89
N HIS A 23 -50.87 -1.93 8.05
CA HIS A 23 -49.63 -2.62 8.24
C HIS A 23 -49.90 -3.54 9.42
N LEU A 24 -50.19 -4.81 9.13
CA LEU A 24 -50.15 -5.86 10.13
C LEU A 24 -48.75 -5.75 10.68
N LYS A 25 -48.61 -5.14 11.87
CA LYS A 25 -47.41 -5.26 12.67
C LYS A 25 -47.15 -6.74 12.73
N LYS A 26 -46.12 -7.23 12.02
CA LYS A 26 -45.68 -8.61 12.11
C LYS A 26 -45.56 -8.88 13.60
N GLY A 27 -46.41 -9.77 14.12
CA GLY A 27 -46.41 -10.12 15.53
C GLY A 27 -44.99 -10.49 15.91
N PHE A 28 -44.44 -9.78 16.88
CA PHE A 28 -43.12 -10.05 17.42
C PHE A 28 -43.08 -11.53 17.87
N ARG A 29 -42.29 -12.34 17.17
CA ARG A 29 -42.04 -13.73 17.53
C ARG A 29 -40.69 -13.79 18.22
N CYS A 30 -40.71 -14.09 19.50
CA CYS A 30 -39.48 -14.31 20.26
C CYS A 30 -38.73 -15.51 19.67
N PRO A 31 -37.43 -15.39 19.35
CA PRO A 31 -36.62 -16.51 18.91
C PRO A 31 -36.62 -17.64 19.95
N SER A 32 -36.50 -18.90 19.50
CA SER A 32 -36.53 -20.07 20.40
C SER A 32 -35.36 -20.13 21.39
N THR A 33 -34.26 -19.45 21.09
CA THR A 33 -33.06 -19.31 21.94
C THR A 33 -33.12 -18.09 22.85
N CYS A 34 -34.23 -17.36 22.84
CA CYS A 34 -34.40 -16.11 23.58
C CYS A 34 -35.63 -16.15 24.48
N SER A 35 -35.53 -15.42 25.59
CA SER A 35 -36.64 -15.05 26.45
C SER A 35 -36.91 -13.56 26.26
N CYS A 36 -38.11 -13.21 25.81
CA CYS A 36 -38.46 -11.84 25.46
C CYS A 36 -39.58 -11.33 26.36
N SER A 37 -39.36 -10.15 26.96
CA SER A 37 -40.35 -9.37 27.69
C SER A 37 -40.69 -8.09 26.92
N LYS A 38 -41.52 -7.21 27.50
CA LYS A 38 -41.83 -5.91 26.90
C LYS A 38 -40.63 -4.95 26.90
N GLU A 39 -39.70 -5.13 27.82
CA GLU A 39 -38.59 -4.21 28.07
C GLU A 39 -37.21 -4.85 27.84
N SER A 40 -37.14 -6.18 27.87
CA SER A 40 -35.88 -6.94 27.79
C SER A 40 -35.94 -8.11 26.82
N VAL A 41 -34.81 -8.40 26.18
CA VAL A 41 -34.60 -9.67 25.48
C VAL A 41 -33.33 -10.32 25.97
N ILE A 42 -33.40 -11.57 26.41
CA ILE A 42 -32.25 -12.33 26.89
C ILE A 42 -32.12 -13.58 26.02
N CYS A 43 -31.03 -13.70 25.27
CA CYS A 43 -30.73 -14.84 24.42
C CYS A 43 -29.55 -15.62 25.00
N VAL A 44 -29.69 -16.94 25.13
CA VAL A 44 -28.64 -17.81 25.68
C VAL A 44 -28.41 -18.98 24.73
N GLY A 45 -27.14 -19.23 24.36
CA GLY A 45 -26.75 -20.34 23.49
C GLY A 45 -27.13 -20.14 22.02
N SER A 46 -27.36 -18.89 21.59
CA SER A 46 -27.71 -18.60 20.19
C SER A 46 -26.48 -18.67 19.29
N SER A 47 -26.55 -19.44 18.21
CA SER A 47 -25.50 -19.52 17.19
C SER A 47 -25.60 -18.44 16.10
N TYR A 48 -26.66 -17.63 16.12
CA TYR A 48 -26.89 -16.51 15.21
C TYR A 48 -27.43 -15.29 15.97
N VAL A 49 -27.19 -14.08 15.46
CA VAL A 49 -27.79 -12.87 16.03
C VAL A 49 -29.28 -12.86 15.72
N PRO A 50 -30.16 -12.82 16.73
CA PRO A 50 -31.58 -12.80 16.49
C PRO A 50 -31.98 -11.48 15.82
N ARG A 51 -32.79 -11.56 14.75
CA ARG A 51 -33.33 -10.38 14.08
C ARG A 51 -34.53 -9.86 14.85
N ILE A 52 -34.27 -8.95 15.79
CA ILE A 52 -35.28 -8.26 16.55
C ILE A 52 -35.32 -6.82 16.07
N THR A 53 -36.46 -6.36 15.55
CA THR A 53 -36.70 -4.95 15.25
C THR A 53 -37.22 -4.26 16.52
N PRO A 54 -36.45 -3.35 17.12
CA PRO A 54 -36.83 -2.71 18.38
C PRO A 54 -37.85 -1.62 18.07
N ASN A 55 -39.09 -1.78 18.52
CA ASN A 55 -39.97 -0.61 18.64
C ASN A 55 -40.00 -0.07 20.08
N ASP A 56 -39.68 -0.86 21.12
CA ASP A 56 -39.77 -0.41 22.52
C ASP A 56 -38.90 -1.24 23.52
N ILE A 57 -37.77 -1.84 23.09
CA ILE A 57 -36.92 -2.65 24.00
C ILE A 57 -35.76 -1.79 24.52
N SER A 58 -35.62 -1.68 25.84
CA SER A 58 -34.61 -0.82 26.49
C SER A 58 -33.29 -1.53 26.77
N SER A 59 -33.29 -2.85 26.94
CA SER A 59 -32.08 -3.65 27.15
C SER A 59 -32.18 -4.99 26.43
N SER A 60 -31.11 -5.41 25.76
CA SER A 60 -31.03 -6.75 25.19
C SER A 60 -29.71 -7.40 25.56
N VAL A 61 -29.75 -8.63 26.05
CA VAL A 61 -28.58 -9.42 26.45
C VAL A 61 -28.45 -10.61 25.51
N VAL A 62 -27.31 -10.74 24.85
CA VAL A 62 -27.02 -11.91 24.03
C VAL A 62 -25.78 -12.62 24.58
N ASN A 63 -25.98 -13.87 25.03
CA ASN A 63 -24.91 -14.84 25.26
C ASN A 63 -24.88 -15.86 24.14
N GLY A 64 -24.00 -15.65 23.16
CA GLY A 64 -23.99 -16.38 21.89
C GLY A 64 -22.77 -17.27 21.70
N THR A 65 -22.94 -18.40 21.02
CA THR A 65 -21.92 -19.44 20.78
C THR A 65 -21.18 -19.24 19.44
N PHE A 66 -20.95 -18.00 19.04
CA PHE A 66 -20.39 -17.65 17.74
C PHE A 66 -18.93 -18.13 17.62
N SER A 67 -18.57 -18.74 16.50
CA SER A 67 -17.17 -19.04 16.16
C SER A 67 -16.46 -17.85 15.53
N GLU A 68 -17.21 -16.91 14.94
CA GLU A 68 -16.72 -15.71 14.25
C GLU A 68 -17.70 -14.55 14.42
N VAL A 69 -17.19 -13.34 14.67
CA VAL A 69 -17.96 -12.09 14.62
C VAL A 69 -17.57 -11.30 13.36
N LYS A 70 -18.57 -11.01 12.51
CA LYS A 70 -18.41 -10.34 11.21
C LYS A 70 -18.73 -8.85 11.29
N GLU A 71 -18.30 -8.11 10.27
CA GLU A 71 -18.63 -6.68 10.09
C GLU A 71 -20.13 -6.40 10.29
N ALA A 72 -20.42 -5.38 11.11
CA ALA A 72 -21.78 -4.87 11.37
C ALA A 72 -22.81 -5.94 11.80
N MET A 73 -22.35 -7.06 12.37
CA MET A 73 -23.19 -8.22 12.72
C MET A 73 -24.32 -7.89 13.70
N PHE A 74 -24.17 -6.80 14.46
CA PHE A 74 -25.11 -6.35 15.48
C PHE A 74 -25.75 -4.99 15.18
N ALA A 75 -25.54 -4.42 13.99
CA ALA A 75 -25.95 -3.05 13.66
C ALA A 75 -27.47 -2.80 13.78
N HIS A 76 -28.29 -3.86 13.77
CA HIS A 76 -29.74 -3.78 13.97
C HIS A 76 -30.18 -3.71 15.45
N MET A 77 -29.25 -3.75 16.41
CA MET A 77 -29.52 -3.75 17.86
C MET A 77 -28.69 -2.69 18.61
N PRO A 78 -28.99 -1.39 18.47
CA PRO A 78 -28.14 -0.31 19.02
C PRO A 78 -28.04 -0.30 20.56
N SER A 79 -29.03 -0.86 21.27
CA SER A 79 -29.08 -0.97 22.75
C SER A 79 -28.72 -2.38 23.26
N LEU A 80 -27.88 -3.10 22.51
CA LEU A 80 -27.41 -4.43 22.89
C LEU A 80 -26.40 -4.33 24.04
N GLN A 81 -26.47 -5.26 24.98
CA GLN A 81 -25.44 -5.66 25.93
C GLN A 81 -24.98 -7.06 25.50
N LEU A 82 -23.69 -7.24 25.23
CA LEU A 82 -23.18 -8.45 24.59
C LEU A 82 -22.27 -9.21 25.55
N LEU A 83 -22.69 -10.40 25.99
CA LEU A 83 -21.85 -11.27 26.80
C LEU A 83 -21.32 -12.41 25.93
N LEU A 84 -20.02 -12.46 25.70
CA LEU A 84 -19.37 -13.57 25.00
C LEU A 84 -18.48 -14.29 26.01
N ASN A 85 -19.09 -15.03 26.94
CA ASN A 85 -18.36 -15.77 27.96
C ASN A 85 -18.35 -17.28 27.65
N SER A 86 -17.17 -17.91 27.72
CA SER A 86 -17.01 -19.38 27.62
C SER A 86 -17.49 -19.97 26.28
N ASN A 87 -17.31 -19.25 25.18
CA ASN A 87 -17.66 -19.72 23.83
C ASN A 87 -16.43 -20.21 23.04
N SER A 88 -16.65 -20.72 21.83
CA SER A 88 -15.59 -21.11 20.89
C SER A 88 -15.32 -20.03 19.85
N LEU A 89 -15.36 -18.75 20.26
CA LEU A 89 -15.04 -17.63 19.38
C LEU A 89 -13.55 -17.65 19.04
N VAL A 90 -13.23 -17.72 17.75
CA VAL A 90 -11.85 -17.80 17.24
C VAL A 90 -11.40 -16.48 16.62
N THR A 91 -12.30 -15.73 15.97
CA THR A 91 -11.94 -14.57 15.14
C THR A 91 -12.94 -13.43 15.26
N ILE A 92 -12.43 -12.19 15.34
CA ILE A 92 -13.20 -10.94 15.29
C ILE A 92 -12.69 -10.11 14.10
N ARG A 93 -13.58 -9.81 13.13
CA ARG A 93 -13.24 -9.03 11.91
C ARG A 93 -13.31 -7.51 12.15
N ASP A 94 -12.84 -6.74 11.16
CA ASP A 94 -12.97 -5.28 11.17
C ASP A 94 -14.43 -4.84 11.28
N ASP A 95 -14.65 -3.74 12.01
CA ASP A 95 -15.97 -3.10 12.19
C ASP A 95 -17.06 -4.07 12.70
N ALA A 96 -16.65 -5.14 13.41
CA ALA A 96 -17.52 -6.19 13.92
C ALA A 96 -18.67 -5.67 14.81
N PHE A 97 -18.38 -4.62 15.59
CA PHE A 97 -19.31 -4.01 16.54
C PHE A 97 -19.88 -2.67 16.03
N SER A 98 -19.79 -2.40 14.73
CA SER A 98 -20.33 -1.18 14.13
C SER A 98 -21.85 -1.07 14.35
N GLY A 99 -22.32 0.13 14.68
CA GLY A 99 -23.73 0.45 14.97
C GLY A 99 -24.14 0.30 16.43
N LEU A 100 -23.23 -0.07 17.33
CA LEU A 100 -23.48 -0.23 18.75
C LEU A 100 -22.94 0.96 19.56
N SER A 101 -23.81 1.90 19.93
CA SER A 101 -23.39 3.17 20.57
C SER A 101 -23.34 3.15 22.11
N HIS A 102 -23.92 2.14 22.77
CA HIS A 102 -24.04 2.05 24.23
C HIS A 102 -23.76 0.63 24.77
N LEU A 103 -22.86 -0.10 24.15
CA LEU A 103 -22.73 -1.56 24.30
C LEU A 103 -21.86 -1.99 25.47
N GLU A 104 -22.43 -2.30 26.64
CA GLU A 104 -21.65 -3.02 27.66
C GLU A 104 -21.36 -4.46 27.18
N TYR A 105 -20.09 -4.80 26.94
CA TYR A 105 -19.70 -6.13 26.50
C TYR A 105 -18.60 -6.78 27.34
N PHE A 106 -18.66 -8.11 27.44
CA PHE A 106 -17.73 -8.91 28.24
C PHE A 106 -17.28 -10.13 27.44
N ILE A 107 -16.01 -10.16 27.01
CA ILE A 107 -15.41 -11.24 26.21
C ILE A 107 -14.41 -11.99 27.08
N GLU A 108 -14.89 -12.96 27.86
CA GLU A 108 -14.04 -13.74 28.77
C GLU A 108 -14.07 -15.24 28.41
N GLY A 109 -12.94 -15.92 28.51
CA GLY A 109 -12.92 -17.39 28.45
C GLY A 109 -13.20 -18.00 27.08
N ASN A 110 -12.93 -17.29 25.97
CA ASN A 110 -13.06 -17.84 24.62
C ASN A 110 -11.72 -18.39 24.08
N LYS A 111 -11.65 -18.69 22.78
CA LYS A 111 -10.46 -19.23 22.10
C LYS A 111 -9.98 -18.25 21.02
N ILE A 112 -9.91 -16.96 21.35
CA ILE A 112 -9.59 -15.92 20.39
C ILE A 112 -8.09 -15.99 20.11
N GLU A 113 -7.73 -16.61 18.99
CA GLU A 113 -6.35 -16.70 18.56
C GLU A 113 -5.90 -15.38 17.90
N THR A 114 -6.81 -14.70 17.18
CA THR A 114 -6.53 -13.47 16.43
C THR A 114 -7.71 -12.49 16.41
N ALA A 115 -7.42 -11.19 16.46
CA ALA A 115 -8.37 -10.10 16.25
C ALA A 115 -7.86 -9.16 15.16
N SER A 116 -8.77 -8.56 14.39
CA SER A 116 -8.39 -7.59 13.35
C SER A 116 -8.08 -6.21 13.92
N ARG A 117 -7.28 -5.41 13.20
CA ARG A 117 -6.80 -4.08 13.65
C ARG A 117 -7.94 -3.13 13.98
N PHE A 118 -9.02 -3.15 13.20
CA PHE A 118 -10.16 -2.24 13.38
C PHE A 118 -11.36 -2.93 14.02
N ALA A 119 -11.13 -4.04 14.74
CA ALA A 119 -12.21 -4.80 15.39
C ALA A 119 -13.02 -3.93 16.37
N PHE A 120 -12.37 -3.00 17.10
CA PHE A 120 -12.98 -2.20 18.18
C PHE A 120 -13.13 -0.70 17.85
N LYS A 121 -12.87 -0.29 16.61
CA LYS A 121 -12.79 1.11 16.15
C LYS A 121 -13.98 2.01 16.53
N THR A 122 -15.18 1.45 16.61
CA THR A 122 -16.43 2.22 16.81
C THR A 122 -16.86 2.34 18.26
N LEU A 123 -16.09 1.84 19.23
CA LEU A 123 -16.50 1.65 20.63
C LEU A 123 -15.87 2.72 21.53
N ARG A 124 -16.61 3.80 21.86
CA ARG A 124 -16.04 4.98 22.55
C ARG A 124 -16.21 5.01 24.08
N ASP A 125 -17.25 4.39 24.66
CA ASP A 125 -17.66 4.57 26.08
C ASP A 125 -17.54 3.28 26.94
N LEU A 126 -16.45 2.54 26.78
CA LEU A 126 -16.35 1.08 26.95
C LEU A 126 -15.62 0.41 28.17
N THR A 127 -16.25 -0.26 29.16
CA THR A 127 -15.51 -1.16 30.11
C THR A 127 -15.29 -2.56 29.48
N HIS A 128 -14.06 -2.92 29.11
CA HIS A 128 -13.75 -4.16 28.34
C HIS A 128 -12.89 -5.18 29.11
N SER A 129 -13.27 -6.46 29.09
CA SER A 129 -12.40 -7.57 29.53
C SER A 129 -12.07 -8.48 28.34
N LEU A 130 -10.78 -8.78 28.14
CA LEU A 130 -10.26 -9.76 27.18
C LEU A 130 -9.56 -10.91 27.91
N ALA A 131 -9.92 -11.15 29.18
CA ALA A 131 -9.26 -12.14 30.01
C ALA A 131 -9.55 -13.58 29.53
N ASN A 132 -8.58 -14.47 29.75
CA ASN A 132 -8.70 -15.91 29.54
C ASN A 132 -9.07 -16.33 28.11
N ASN A 133 -8.63 -15.59 27.08
CA ASN A 133 -8.97 -15.88 25.68
C ASN A 133 -7.89 -16.63 24.89
N ASN A 134 -6.77 -17.02 25.53
CA ASN A 134 -5.62 -17.66 24.89
C ASN A 134 -5.00 -16.84 23.74
N ILE A 135 -5.05 -15.50 23.84
CA ILE A 135 -4.52 -14.58 22.84
C ILE A 135 -2.99 -14.70 22.80
N LYS A 136 -2.45 -14.89 21.60
CA LYS A 136 -0.99 -14.93 21.36
C LYS A 136 -0.41 -13.58 20.99
N ALA A 137 -1.10 -12.82 20.14
CA ALA A 137 -0.67 -11.49 19.72
C ALA A 137 -1.90 -10.61 19.45
N LEU A 138 -1.75 -9.31 19.69
CA LEU A 138 -2.75 -8.30 19.37
C LEU A 138 -2.22 -7.40 18.23
N PRO A 139 -3.04 -7.03 17.24
CA PRO A 139 -2.63 -6.14 16.16
C PRO A 139 -2.29 -4.73 16.67
N ARG A 140 -1.34 -4.08 16.01
CA ARG A 140 -0.91 -2.72 16.36
C ARG A 140 -2.07 -1.72 16.31
N ASP A 141 -2.12 -0.82 17.28
CA ASP A 141 -3.12 0.25 17.43
C ASP A 141 -4.55 -0.23 17.66
N LEU A 142 -4.74 -1.49 18.09
CA LEU A 142 -6.07 -2.02 18.43
C LEU A 142 -6.85 -1.15 19.42
N PHE A 143 -6.11 -0.43 20.28
CA PHE A 143 -6.65 0.41 21.36
C PHE A 143 -6.56 1.91 21.07
N SER A 144 -6.25 2.34 19.84
CA SER A 144 -6.00 3.76 19.53
C SER A 144 -7.20 4.68 19.75
N ASP A 145 -8.41 4.13 19.58
CA ASP A 145 -9.67 4.89 19.56
C ASP A 145 -10.49 4.71 20.86
N LEU A 146 -9.89 4.15 21.91
CA LEU A 146 -10.57 3.81 23.18
C LEU A 146 -10.18 4.80 24.30
N ASP A 147 -11.09 5.69 24.70
CA ASP A 147 -10.81 6.81 25.63
C ASP A 147 -10.96 6.46 27.13
N SER A 148 -11.61 5.35 27.49
CA SER A 148 -11.87 4.97 28.89
C SER A 148 -11.86 3.46 29.02
N LEU A 149 -10.87 2.91 29.71
CA LEU A 149 -10.67 1.47 29.70
C LEU A 149 -10.19 0.92 31.04
N ILE A 150 -10.87 -0.12 31.52
CA ILE A 150 -10.40 -1.00 32.60
C ILE A 150 -10.06 -2.31 31.89
N GLU A 151 -8.81 -2.53 31.53
CA GLU A 151 -8.41 -3.69 30.72
C GLU A 151 -8.04 -4.87 31.61
N ASP A 152 -8.78 -5.97 31.49
CA ASP A 152 -8.30 -7.25 31.97
C ASP A 152 -7.75 -8.12 30.83
N LEU A 153 -6.43 -8.21 30.75
CA LEU A 153 -5.67 -9.05 29.80
C LEU A 153 -5.15 -10.35 30.43
N ARG A 154 -5.54 -10.68 31.68
CA ARG A 154 -5.03 -11.87 32.40
C ARG A 154 -5.38 -13.16 31.68
N GLY A 155 -4.55 -14.19 31.88
CA GLY A 155 -4.83 -15.54 31.40
C GLY A 155 -4.74 -15.72 29.88
N ASN A 156 -4.07 -14.80 29.18
CA ASN A 156 -3.71 -14.94 27.77
C ASN A 156 -2.29 -15.49 27.61
N ALA A 157 -1.96 -15.96 26.40
CA ALA A 157 -0.72 -16.68 26.10
C ALA A 157 0.20 -15.86 25.20
N PHE A 158 0.53 -14.63 25.61
CA PHE A 158 1.21 -13.66 24.76
C PHE A 158 2.61 -14.11 24.32
N GLU A 159 2.87 -14.04 23.02
CA GLU A 159 4.19 -14.14 22.41
C GLU A 159 4.81 -12.73 22.37
N CYS A 160 5.75 -12.47 23.28
CA CYS A 160 6.39 -11.18 23.50
C CYS A 160 7.61 -10.98 22.60
N ASP A 161 7.39 -11.07 21.29
CA ASP A 161 8.37 -10.72 20.27
C ASP A 161 8.24 -9.23 19.87
N CYS A 162 8.85 -8.83 18.76
CA CYS A 162 8.77 -7.45 18.29
C CYS A 162 7.35 -6.98 17.93
N HIS A 163 6.40 -7.88 17.67
CA HIS A 163 5.00 -7.53 17.45
C HIS A 163 4.32 -7.06 18.74
N ALA A 164 4.80 -7.46 19.92
CA ALA A 164 4.29 -7.00 21.22
C ALA A 164 4.82 -5.61 21.65
N THR A 165 5.76 -5.02 20.89
CA THR A 165 6.39 -3.74 21.24
C THR A 165 5.37 -2.60 21.39
N TRP A 166 4.36 -2.55 20.51
CA TRP A 166 3.33 -1.50 20.60
C TRP A 166 2.49 -1.66 21.88
N LEU A 167 2.16 -2.90 22.26
CA LEU A 167 1.38 -3.21 23.46
C LEU A 167 2.17 -2.85 24.71
N MET A 168 3.46 -3.19 24.74
CA MET A 168 4.37 -2.76 25.81
C MET A 168 4.41 -1.23 25.94
N MET A 169 4.55 -0.50 24.82
CA MET A 169 4.58 0.97 24.86
C MET A 169 3.24 1.55 25.33
N TRP A 170 2.14 0.96 24.89
CA TRP A 170 0.80 1.33 25.29
C TRP A 170 0.59 1.10 26.80
N LEU A 171 1.00 -0.05 27.35
CA LEU A 171 0.94 -0.37 28.79
C LEU A 171 1.76 0.58 29.67
N LYS A 172 2.83 1.19 29.15
CA LYS A 172 3.63 2.19 29.87
C LYS A 172 3.01 3.58 29.88
N ASN A 173 2.29 3.93 28.82
CA ASN A 173 1.82 5.30 28.58
C ASN A 173 0.33 5.48 28.87
N THR A 174 -0.43 4.39 28.99
CA THR A 174 -1.87 4.44 29.25
C THR A 174 -2.16 4.89 30.68
N ASN A 175 -3.23 5.69 30.85
CA ASN A 175 -3.77 6.05 32.15
C ASN A 175 -4.81 5.02 32.65
N ALA A 176 -5.08 3.97 31.86
CA ALA A 176 -5.99 2.89 32.19
C ALA A 176 -5.46 2.00 33.32
N THR A 177 -6.36 1.41 34.11
CA THR A 177 -5.98 0.34 35.04
C THR A 177 -5.99 -0.98 34.26
N VAL A 178 -4.79 -1.50 33.96
CA VAL A 178 -4.60 -2.71 33.16
C VAL A 178 -4.00 -3.82 34.02
N SER A 179 -4.46 -5.05 33.83
CA SER A 179 -3.89 -6.20 34.54
C SER A 179 -2.53 -6.63 33.96
N GLU A 180 -1.73 -7.32 34.79
CA GLU A 180 -0.35 -7.67 34.42
C GLU A 180 -0.30 -8.64 33.22
N VAL A 181 0.45 -8.26 32.18
CA VAL A 181 0.72 -9.10 31.00
C VAL A 181 2.02 -9.87 31.19
N VAL A 182 1.91 -11.19 31.23
CA VAL A 182 3.03 -12.13 31.36
C VAL A 182 3.22 -12.90 30.05
N CYS A 183 4.46 -13.00 29.60
CA CYS A 183 4.84 -13.59 28.33
C CYS A 183 4.91 -15.13 28.42
N THR A 184 4.38 -15.83 27.42
CA THR A 184 4.47 -17.30 27.29
C THR A 184 5.63 -17.72 26.37
N GLY A 185 6.07 -16.82 25.49
CA GLY A 185 7.24 -17.01 24.63
C GLY A 185 7.73 -15.66 24.06
N PRO A 186 8.82 -15.63 23.28
CA PRO A 186 9.79 -16.74 23.05
C PRO A 186 10.50 -17.20 24.35
N GLU A 187 11.26 -18.31 24.32
CA GLU A 187 11.82 -18.97 25.54
C GLU A 187 12.64 -18.03 26.44
N ASP A 188 13.35 -17.07 25.85
CA ASP A 188 14.08 -16.01 26.53
C ASP A 188 13.18 -14.98 27.22
N MET A 189 11.92 -14.86 26.79
CA MET A 189 10.91 -13.93 27.30
C MET A 189 9.87 -14.59 28.20
N LYS A 190 9.84 -15.93 28.26
CA LYS A 190 8.85 -16.70 29.02
C LYS A 190 8.85 -16.32 30.52
N ASP A 191 7.65 -16.23 31.07
CA ASP A 191 7.35 -15.87 32.47
C ASP A 191 7.79 -14.45 32.90
N LYS A 192 8.28 -13.63 31.96
CA LYS A 192 8.61 -12.23 32.21
C LYS A 192 7.39 -11.33 31.99
N ARG A 193 7.36 -10.21 32.71
CA ARG A 193 6.34 -9.16 32.53
C ARG A 193 6.70 -8.29 31.34
N LEU A 194 5.74 -8.07 30.46
CA LEU A 194 5.95 -7.25 29.25
C LEU A 194 6.36 -5.80 29.61
N ASN A 195 5.81 -5.23 30.69
CA ASN A 195 6.06 -3.84 31.08
C ASN A 195 7.48 -3.58 31.64
N ASP A 196 8.12 -4.61 32.20
CA ASP A 196 9.47 -4.50 32.79
C ASP A 196 10.57 -4.51 31.72
N MET A 197 10.21 -4.79 30.47
CA MET A 197 11.14 -4.88 29.37
C MET A 197 11.50 -3.47 28.86
N THR A 198 12.73 -3.06 29.14
CA THR A 198 13.33 -1.82 28.59
C THR A 198 14.09 -2.09 27.29
N SER A 199 14.58 -3.32 27.08
CA SER A 199 15.33 -3.73 25.89
C SER A 199 14.47 -3.98 24.66
N LEU A 200 13.24 -4.48 24.82
CA LEU A 200 12.34 -4.79 23.70
C LEU A 200 12.15 -3.56 22.80
N HIS A 201 12.03 -2.36 23.37
CA HIS A 201 11.92 -1.12 22.58
C HIS A 201 13.16 -0.85 21.74
N ASN A 202 14.36 -0.99 22.31
CA ASN A 202 15.63 -0.67 21.66
C ASN A 202 16.05 -1.72 20.63
N GLU A 203 15.73 -2.99 20.87
CA GLU A 203 15.99 -4.10 19.94
C GLU A 203 14.92 -4.18 18.84
N CYS A 204 13.67 -3.82 19.15
CA CYS A 204 12.54 -3.83 18.22
C CYS A 204 12.15 -2.44 17.69
N ILE A 205 13.10 -1.50 17.58
CA ILE A 205 12.93 -0.33 16.69
C ILE A 205 12.89 -0.85 15.25
N SER A 206 11.72 -1.39 14.88
CA SER A 206 11.37 -1.74 13.52
C SER A 206 10.83 -0.48 12.87
N THR A 207 11.57 0.04 11.89
CA THR A 207 11.06 1.01 10.93
C THR A 207 9.91 0.35 10.18
N ASP A 208 8.67 0.73 10.50
CA ASP A 208 7.49 0.24 9.79
C ASP A 208 7.14 1.18 8.63
N PHE A 209 6.51 0.64 7.58
CA PHE A 209 5.98 1.42 6.47
C PHE A 209 4.52 1.77 6.76
N ILE A 210 4.30 3.01 7.17
CA ILE A 210 2.97 3.53 7.48
C ILE A 210 2.50 4.35 6.28
N LEU A 211 1.24 4.15 5.86
CA LEU A 211 0.61 4.97 4.84
C LEU A 211 0.58 6.43 5.31
N HIS A 212 1.33 7.28 4.62
CA HIS A 212 1.37 8.71 4.91
C HIS A 212 0.20 9.46 4.25
N GLN A 213 0.04 9.27 2.94
CA GLN A 213 -0.96 9.95 2.12
C GLN A 213 -1.34 9.07 0.92
N SER A 214 -2.55 9.26 0.40
CA SER A 214 -3.04 8.62 -0.83
C SER A 214 -3.36 9.67 -1.88
N VAL A 215 -2.87 9.49 -3.10
CA VAL A 215 -3.23 10.32 -4.26
C VAL A 215 -4.37 9.62 -5.01
N MET A 216 -5.49 10.34 -5.23
CA MET A 216 -6.70 9.80 -5.84
C MET A 216 -6.61 9.74 -7.38
N SER A 217 -5.53 9.16 -7.90
CA SER A 217 -5.34 8.92 -9.33
C SER A 217 -4.48 7.67 -9.56
N GLU A 218 -4.80 6.91 -10.60
CA GLU A 218 -3.90 5.86 -11.09
C GLU A 218 -2.63 6.50 -11.65
N SER A 219 -1.52 5.79 -11.52
CA SER A 219 -0.21 6.25 -11.97
C SER A 219 0.62 5.10 -12.54
N LEU A 220 1.58 5.44 -13.40
CA LEU A 220 2.48 4.46 -14.04
C LEU A 220 3.92 4.61 -13.57
N SER A 221 4.36 5.83 -13.26
CA SER A 221 5.71 6.10 -12.78
C SER A 221 5.71 7.29 -11.83
N ALA A 222 6.68 7.30 -10.93
CA ALA A 222 6.93 8.40 -10.03
C ALA A 222 8.44 8.71 -9.98
N ASP A 223 8.79 9.98 -10.03
CA ASP A 223 10.18 10.43 -9.97
C ASP A 223 10.32 11.49 -8.88
N THR A 224 11.48 11.50 -8.22
CA THR A 224 11.76 12.45 -7.14
C THR A 224 12.93 13.35 -7.50
N PHE A 225 12.81 14.63 -7.21
CA PHE A 225 13.90 15.58 -7.37
C PHE A 225 13.94 16.62 -6.27
N SER A 226 15.13 17.16 -6.06
CA SER A 226 15.37 18.23 -5.10
C SER A 226 15.68 19.52 -5.85
N TYR A 227 15.02 20.60 -5.46
CA TYR A 227 15.24 21.92 -6.03
C TYR A 227 15.15 22.98 -4.94
N LYS A 228 16.16 23.86 -4.85
CA LYS A 228 16.25 24.92 -3.82
C LYS A 228 15.98 24.43 -2.38
N ASN A 229 16.50 23.24 -2.02
CA ASN A 229 16.31 22.56 -0.74
C ASN A 229 14.90 22.01 -0.46
N ASP A 230 13.97 22.12 -1.41
CA ASP A 230 12.69 21.45 -1.33
C ASP A 230 12.70 20.13 -2.09
N VAL A 231 11.77 19.25 -1.71
CA VAL A 231 11.56 17.93 -2.33
C VAL A 231 10.29 17.97 -3.17
N TYR A 232 10.42 17.47 -4.38
CA TYR A 232 9.33 17.36 -5.34
C TYR A 232 9.15 15.93 -5.81
N VAL A 233 7.92 15.60 -6.17
CA VAL A 233 7.55 14.30 -6.74
C VAL A 233 6.78 14.55 -8.03
N ALA A 234 7.27 14.01 -9.15
CA ALA A 234 6.56 14.03 -10.42
C ALA A 234 5.90 12.66 -10.65
N ILE A 235 4.58 12.63 -10.80
CA ILE A 235 3.79 11.40 -10.97
C ILE A 235 3.16 11.41 -12.36
N ALA A 236 3.47 10.42 -13.18
CA ALA A 236 2.78 10.18 -14.44
C ALA A 236 1.42 9.50 -14.16
N ALA A 237 0.33 10.22 -14.38
CA ALA A 237 -1.04 9.75 -14.16
C ALA A 237 -1.83 9.71 -15.47
N PRO A 238 -1.90 8.55 -16.15
CA PRO A 238 -2.64 8.42 -17.41
C PRO A 238 -4.13 8.71 -17.25
N SER A 239 -4.74 8.28 -16.14
CA SER A 239 -6.16 8.50 -15.85
C SER A 239 -6.51 9.98 -15.67
N ALA A 240 -5.55 10.77 -15.17
CA ALA A 240 -5.68 12.22 -15.05
C ALA A 240 -5.12 12.96 -16.27
N GLU A 241 -4.66 12.23 -17.30
CA GLU A 241 -3.94 12.74 -18.46
C GLU A 241 -2.88 13.79 -18.11
N SER A 242 -2.16 13.61 -16.99
CA SER A 242 -1.26 14.65 -16.47
C SER A 242 -0.07 14.10 -15.70
N CYS A 243 1.00 14.91 -15.72
CA CYS A 243 2.20 14.75 -14.95
C CYS A 243 2.01 15.65 -13.75
N MET A 244 1.59 15.06 -12.64
CA MET A 244 1.29 15.79 -11.42
C MET A 244 2.61 16.02 -10.69
N VAL A 245 3.01 17.28 -10.56
CA VAL A 245 4.17 17.68 -9.77
C VAL A 245 3.68 18.09 -8.39
N PHE A 246 4.20 17.44 -7.36
CA PHE A 246 3.93 17.75 -5.96
C PHE A 246 5.15 18.36 -5.31
N GLN A 247 4.94 19.23 -4.33
CA GLN A 247 5.96 19.81 -3.45
C GLN A 247 5.68 19.40 -2.01
N TRP A 248 6.73 19.10 -1.26
CA TRP A 248 6.64 18.88 0.18
C TRP A 248 6.33 20.19 0.92
N ASP A 249 5.28 20.20 1.73
CA ASP A 249 4.95 21.28 2.66
C ASP A 249 5.49 20.96 4.06
N HIS A 250 6.47 21.76 4.49
CA HIS A 250 7.10 21.63 5.81
C HIS A 250 6.19 22.06 6.98
N ILE A 251 5.06 22.72 6.71
CA ILE A 251 4.11 23.18 7.74
C ILE A 251 3.05 22.10 7.98
N GLU A 252 2.37 21.65 6.93
CA GLU A 252 1.34 20.60 7.04
C GLU A 252 1.91 19.18 7.05
N MET A 253 3.21 19.03 6.78
CA MET A 253 3.88 17.73 6.68
C MET A 253 3.20 16.82 5.66
N ASN A 254 2.84 17.37 4.49
CA ASN A 254 2.19 16.65 3.40
C ASN A 254 2.74 17.06 2.03
N PHE A 255 2.42 16.30 0.98
CA PHE A 255 2.70 16.73 -0.38
C PHE A 255 1.49 17.46 -0.95
N ARG A 256 1.70 18.69 -1.42
CA ARG A 256 0.69 19.49 -2.10
C ARG A 256 0.94 19.52 -3.60
N THR A 257 -0.13 19.59 -4.38
CA THR A 257 -0.04 19.77 -5.82
C THR A 257 0.63 21.11 -6.11
N TYR A 258 1.73 21.06 -6.86
CA TYR A 258 2.52 22.21 -7.28
C TYR A 258 2.16 22.65 -8.69
N ASP A 259 2.15 21.71 -9.65
CA ASP A 259 1.76 21.98 -11.04
C ASP A 259 1.29 20.70 -11.74
N ASN A 260 0.55 20.82 -12.84
CA ASN A 260 0.07 19.70 -13.65
C ASN A 260 0.39 19.92 -15.14
N ILE A 261 1.23 19.05 -15.70
CA ILE A 261 1.63 19.08 -17.12
C ILE A 261 0.74 18.09 -17.90
N THR A 262 0.03 18.50 -18.97
CA THR A 262 -1.05 17.67 -19.57
C THR A 262 -0.68 16.87 -20.83
N GLN A 263 -1.38 15.73 -21.02
CA GLN A 263 -1.61 14.83 -22.20
C GLN A 263 -0.95 13.42 -22.23
N SER A 264 -1.75 12.35 -22.35
CA SER A 264 -1.38 10.96 -22.76
C SER A 264 -0.03 10.42 -22.24
N ILE A 265 0.20 10.57 -20.94
CA ILE A 265 1.53 10.44 -20.31
C ILE A 265 1.81 9.01 -19.89
N VAL A 266 3.02 8.54 -20.20
CA VAL A 266 3.58 7.26 -19.75
C VAL A 266 4.63 7.48 -18.68
N GLY A 267 5.46 8.50 -18.85
CA GLY A 267 6.63 8.74 -18.00
C GLY A 267 6.86 10.22 -17.71
N CYS A 268 7.25 10.51 -16.48
CA CYS A 268 7.68 11.82 -16.02
C CYS A 268 9.08 11.71 -15.41
N LYS A 269 10.12 12.03 -16.17
CA LYS A 269 11.50 12.00 -15.67
C LYS A 269 12.01 13.41 -15.46
N SER A 270 12.43 13.73 -14.25
CA SER A 270 12.99 15.04 -13.93
C SER A 270 14.51 15.05 -14.06
N VAL A 271 15.07 16.18 -14.50
CA VAL A 271 16.51 16.44 -14.54
C VAL A 271 16.79 17.86 -14.08
N VAL A 272 17.83 18.03 -13.25
CA VAL A 272 18.25 19.34 -12.75
C VAL A 272 19.62 19.67 -13.34
N ILE A 273 19.65 20.65 -14.24
CA ILE A 273 20.86 21.05 -14.99
C ILE A 273 21.14 22.51 -14.67
N GLN A 274 22.32 22.81 -14.10
CA GLN A 274 22.75 24.18 -13.80
C GLN A 274 21.68 24.98 -13.02
N SER A 275 21.08 24.37 -12.00
CA SER A 275 19.99 24.97 -11.19
C SER A 275 18.73 25.32 -11.98
N GLN A 276 18.48 24.65 -13.11
CA GLN A 276 17.21 24.69 -13.82
C GLN A 276 16.58 23.30 -13.80
N VAL A 277 15.26 23.25 -13.58
CA VAL A 277 14.49 22.00 -13.56
C VAL A 277 13.85 21.77 -14.91
N PHE A 278 14.04 20.57 -15.44
CA PHE A 278 13.34 20.08 -16.62
C PHE A 278 12.59 18.79 -16.29
N VAL A 279 11.43 18.61 -16.91
CA VAL A 279 10.65 17.37 -16.85
C VAL A 279 10.47 16.86 -18.27
N ILE A 280 10.99 15.66 -18.52
CA ILE A 280 10.83 14.91 -19.76
C ILE A 280 9.52 14.14 -19.64
N VAL A 281 8.57 14.49 -20.51
CA VAL A 281 7.23 13.90 -20.54
C VAL A 281 7.14 12.98 -21.75
N ALA A 282 7.16 11.69 -21.47
CA ALA A 282 6.99 10.64 -22.48
C ALA A 282 5.50 10.39 -22.73
N GLN A 283 5.08 10.44 -23.99
CA GLN A 283 3.67 10.34 -24.38
C GLN A 283 3.45 9.29 -25.48
N LEU A 284 2.33 8.55 -25.41
CA LEU A 284 1.92 7.60 -26.47
C LEU A 284 1.33 8.30 -27.70
N PHE A 285 0.71 9.46 -27.50
CA PHE A 285 0.02 10.23 -28.52
C PHE A 285 0.47 11.68 -28.43
N GLY A 286 0.51 12.41 -29.56
CA GLY A 286 0.92 13.82 -29.60
C GLY A 286 2.43 14.06 -29.70
N GLY A 287 3.24 13.04 -29.41
CA GLY A 287 4.71 13.13 -29.39
C GLY A 287 5.22 13.52 -28.01
N SER A 288 6.44 13.10 -27.66
CA SER A 288 7.00 13.40 -26.34
C SER A 288 7.57 14.82 -26.27
N HIS A 289 7.60 15.40 -25.07
CA HIS A 289 7.97 16.81 -24.88
C HIS A 289 8.87 16.99 -23.65
N ILE A 290 9.62 18.08 -23.63
CA ILE A 290 10.41 18.52 -22.49
C ILE A 290 9.82 19.83 -21.98
N TYR A 291 9.57 19.89 -20.68
CA TYR A 291 9.08 21.08 -20.00
C TYR A 291 10.20 21.66 -19.14
N LYS A 292 10.24 22.98 -19.03
CA LYS A 292 11.18 23.71 -18.18
C LYS A 292 10.39 24.47 -17.12
N PHE A 293 10.88 24.44 -15.89
CA PHE A 293 10.33 25.24 -14.81
C PHE A 293 10.66 26.73 -15.03
N ASP A 294 9.62 27.57 -15.03
CA ASP A 294 9.70 29.02 -15.09
C ASP A 294 9.50 29.57 -13.67
N GLU A 295 10.52 30.24 -13.12
CA GLU A 295 10.46 30.78 -11.77
C GLU A 295 9.50 31.96 -11.65
N ASP A 296 9.43 32.81 -12.68
CA ASP A 296 8.61 34.03 -12.67
C ASP A 296 7.12 33.66 -12.67
N GLN A 297 6.77 32.60 -13.38
CA GLN A 297 5.40 32.10 -13.46
C GLN A 297 5.09 30.99 -12.44
N SER A 298 6.11 30.49 -11.73
CA SER A 298 6.01 29.35 -10.80
C SER A 298 5.28 28.15 -11.41
N ARG A 299 5.61 27.82 -12.67
CA ARG A 299 4.99 26.71 -13.42
C ARG A 299 5.93 26.14 -14.47
N PHE A 300 5.61 24.95 -14.93
CA PHE A 300 6.25 24.32 -16.07
C PHE A 300 5.67 24.85 -17.38
N SER A 301 6.55 25.20 -18.31
CA SER A 301 6.21 25.57 -19.68
C SER A 301 6.92 24.65 -20.67
N LYS A 302 6.27 24.39 -21.81
CA LYS A 302 6.86 23.55 -22.84
C LYS A 302 8.14 24.20 -23.37
N PHE A 303 9.24 23.48 -23.25
CA PHE A 303 10.57 23.93 -23.63
C PHE A 303 11.01 23.38 -24.98
N GLN A 304 10.73 22.09 -25.25
CA GLN A 304 11.18 21.43 -26.47
C GLN A 304 10.25 20.28 -26.90
N ASP A 305 10.07 20.13 -28.20
CA ASP A 305 9.50 18.93 -28.82
C ASP A 305 10.57 17.83 -29.02
N ILE A 306 10.27 16.60 -28.61
CA ILE A 306 11.13 15.45 -28.91
C ILE A 306 10.76 14.94 -30.31
N GLU A 307 11.80 14.65 -31.10
CA GLU A 307 11.64 14.23 -32.50
C GLU A 307 10.80 12.93 -32.61
N VAL A 308 9.56 13.06 -33.10
CA VAL A 308 8.55 11.97 -33.17
C VAL A 308 8.92 10.90 -34.19
N SER A 309 9.78 11.20 -35.18
CA SER A 309 10.18 10.24 -36.22
C SER A 309 10.89 9.00 -35.67
N LYS A 310 11.46 9.09 -34.46
CA LYS A 310 12.31 8.05 -33.85
C LYS A 310 11.61 7.28 -32.74
N ILE A 311 10.62 7.88 -32.08
CA ILE A 311 9.90 7.30 -30.95
C ILE A 311 8.45 7.09 -31.34
N SER A 312 7.96 5.86 -31.19
CA SER A 312 6.58 5.48 -31.46
C SER A 312 5.82 5.06 -30.21
N LYS A 313 6.41 4.29 -29.29
CA LYS A 313 5.74 3.84 -28.06
C LYS A 313 6.69 3.86 -26.87
N PRO A 314 6.96 5.05 -26.29
CA PRO A 314 7.84 5.15 -25.14
C PRO A 314 7.25 4.37 -23.96
N ASN A 315 8.08 3.61 -23.26
CA ASN A 315 7.67 2.80 -22.10
C ASN A 315 8.39 3.19 -20.82
N ASP A 316 9.68 3.50 -20.92
CA ASP A 316 10.52 3.91 -19.80
C ASP A 316 11.45 5.07 -20.20
N THR A 317 11.87 5.86 -19.21
CA THR A 317 12.78 7.00 -19.40
C THR A 317 13.76 7.09 -18.23
N GLU A 318 15.04 6.97 -18.55
CA GLU A 318 16.12 7.12 -17.57
C GLU A 318 17.07 8.25 -17.94
N ALA A 319 17.64 8.89 -16.93
CA ALA A 319 18.55 10.03 -17.09
C ALA A 319 19.81 9.86 -16.26
N LEU A 320 20.93 10.34 -16.80
CA LEU A 320 22.26 10.14 -16.25
C LEU A 320 23.17 11.29 -16.67
N GLN A 321 24.11 11.64 -15.81
CA GLN A 321 25.24 12.48 -16.17
C GLN A 321 26.49 11.63 -16.41
N ILE A 322 27.13 11.76 -17.58
CA ILE A 322 28.41 11.13 -17.90
C ILE A 322 29.46 12.22 -17.99
N SER A 323 30.40 12.26 -17.04
CA SER A 323 31.36 13.36 -16.91
C SER A 323 30.63 14.70 -16.69
N SER A 324 30.71 15.66 -17.63
CA SER A 324 29.98 16.93 -17.58
C SER A 324 28.63 16.88 -18.30
N ASP A 325 28.43 15.89 -19.16
CA ASP A 325 27.35 15.90 -20.15
C ASP A 325 26.13 15.16 -19.63
N TRP A 326 24.96 15.77 -19.79
CA TRP A 326 23.68 15.16 -19.45
C TRP A 326 23.10 14.36 -20.61
N PHE A 327 22.60 13.17 -20.28
CA PHE A 327 21.92 12.28 -21.20
C PHE A 327 20.61 11.80 -20.61
N PHE A 328 19.67 11.48 -21.48
CA PHE A 328 18.54 10.62 -21.13
C PHE A 328 18.28 9.63 -22.26
N VAL A 329 17.71 8.49 -21.92
CA VAL A 329 17.26 7.47 -22.86
C VAL A 329 15.75 7.30 -22.74
N ILE A 330 15.09 7.12 -23.88
CA ILE A 330 13.70 6.66 -23.92
C ILE A 330 13.72 5.25 -24.49
N ALA A 331 13.23 4.28 -23.72
CA ALA A 331 13.03 2.91 -24.17
C ALA A 331 11.72 2.83 -24.97
N ASP A 332 11.78 2.29 -26.19
CA ASP A 332 10.61 2.16 -27.08
C ASP A 332 10.13 0.71 -27.17
N SER A 333 8.87 0.49 -26.80
CA SER A 333 8.24 -0.83 -26.77
C SER A 333 7.68 -1.29 -28.13
N SER A 334 7.78 -0.45 -29.16
CA SER A 334 7.37 -0.77 -30.53
C SER A 334 8.56 -1.25 -31.36
N LYS A 335 8.28 -2.07 -32.38
CA LYS A 335 9.30 -2.47 -33.36
C LYS A 335 9.67 -1.37 -34.36
N ALA A 336 8.82 -0.35 -34.50
CA ALA A 336 8.97 0.70 -35.49
C ALA A 336 9.72 1.92 -34.92
N GLY A 337 9.53 2.19 -33.63
CA GLY A 337 10.36 3.12 -32.88
C GLY A 337 11.70 2.50 -32.50
N LEU A 338 12.64 3.36 -32.12
CA LEU A 338 13.98 3.00 -31.71
C LEU A 338 14.25 3.62 -30.35
N SER A 339 14.75 2.79 -29.42
CA SER A 339 15.26 3.30 -28.15
C SER A 339 16.38 4.30 -28.43
N THR A 340 16.21 5.53 -27.95
CA THR A 340 17.02 6.66 -28.39
C THR A 340 17.66 7.35 -27.20
N LEU A 341 18.99 7.49 -27.27
CA LEU A 341 19.76 8.31 -26.34
C LEU A 341 19.81 9.75 -26.84
N TYR A 342 19.52 10.69 -25.95
CA TYR A 342 19.56 12.12 -26.19
C TYR A 342 20.68 12.77 -25.36
N LYS A 343 21.31 13.80 -25.92
CA LYS A 343 22.41 14.54 -25.29
C LYS A 343 22.05 16.02 -25.14
N TRP A 344 22.37 16.59 -23.99
CA TRP A 344 22.26 18.02 -23.71
C TRP A 344 23.34 18.83 -24.45
N ASN A 345 22.97 19.98 -25.03
CA ASN A 345 23.90 20.90 -25.73
C ASN A 345 23.71 22.38 -25.36
N ASP A 346 23.29 22.67 -24.14
CA ASP A 346 22.97 24.00 -23.60
C ASP A 346 21.69 24.66 -24.14
N LYS A 347 21.20 24.24 -25.32
CA LYS A 347 19.93 24.70 -25.88
C LYS A 347 18.79 23.72 -25.70
N GLY A 348 19.10 22.44 -25.50
CA GLY A 348 18.13 21.39 -25.37
C GLY A 348 18.75 20.01 -25.50
N PHE A 349 17.89 19.00 -25.62
CA PHE A 349 18.27 17.61 -25.78
C PHE A 349 18.07 17.14 -27.21
N TYR A 350 19.10 16.59 -27.82
CA TYR A 350 19.06 16.15 -29.21
C TYR A 350 19.47 14.69 -29.33
N SER A 351 18.85 13.98 -30.28
CA SER A 351 19.14 12.58 -30.56
C SER A 351 20.64 12.40 -30.83
N TYR A 352 21.25 11.47 -30.09
CA TYR A 352 22.69 11.25 -30.07
C TYR A 352 23.07 9.85 -30.55
N GLN A 353 22.32 8.84 -30.13
CA GLN A 353 22.53 7.45 -30.53
C GLN A 353 21.20 6.69 -30.55
N LEU A 354 20.99 5.90 -31.61
CA LEU A 354 19.91 4.92 -31.70
C LEU A 354 20.41 3.58 -31.16
N LEU A 355 19.54 2.87 -30.45
CA LEU A 355 19.85 1.63 -29.75
C LEU A 355 18.82 0.56 -30.12
N HIS A 356 19.29 -0.69 -30.15
CA HIS A 356 18.46 -1.90 -30.19
C HIS A 356 17.37 -1.94 -31.27
N GLU A 357 17.78 -1.81 -32.54
CA GLU A 357 16.86 -1.79 -33.68
C GLU A 357 15.99 -3.06 -33.77
N TRP A 358 14.68 -2.87 -33.98
CA TRP A 358 13.65 -3.92 -34.13
C TRP A 358 13.26 -4.69 -32.86
N TYR A 359 13.72 -4.23 -31.70
CA TYR A 359 13.34 -4.77 -30.39
C TYR A 359 12.17 -4.00 -29.78
N ARG A 360 11.58 -4.59 -28.74
CA ARG A 360 10.47 -3.99 -27.98
C ARG A 360 10.96 -3.73 -26.57
N ASP A 361 11.74 -2.67 -26.42
CA ASP A 361 12.37 -2.35 -25.15
C ASP A 361 11.31 -1.88 -24.14
N THR A 362 11.31 -2.51 -22.97
CA THR A 362 10.37 -2.24 -21.89
C THR A 362 11.00 -1.38 -20.80
N ASP A 363 12.32 -1.47 -20.61
CA ASP A 363 13.00 -0.79 -19.52
C ASP A 363 14.45 -0.47 -19.90
N ALA A 364 14.95 0.64 -19.38
CA ALA A 364 16.34 1.04 -19.48
C ALA A 364 16.92 1.25 -18.09
N GLU A 365 18.19 0.87 -17.91
CA GLU A 365 18.87 1.08 -16.63
C GLU A 365 20.33 1.47 -16.84
N PHE A 366 20.70 2.65 -16.34
CA PHE A 366 22.10 3.05 -16.26
C PHE A 366 22.73 2.52 -14.98
N LEU A 367 23.95 2.02 -15.09
CA LEU A 367 24.78 1.68 -13.92
C LEU A 367 26.24 2.01 -14.17
N ASP A 368 26.97 2.28 -13.10
CA ASP A 368 28.43 2.26 -13.12
C ASP A 368 28.91 0.87 -12.71
N LEU A 369 29.75 0.26 -13.56
CA LEU A 369 30.38 -1.01 -13.25
C LEU A 369 31.90 -0.92 -13.48
N ASP A 370 32.66 -0.98 -12.39
CA ASP A 370 34.11 -0.84 -12.35
C ASP A 370 34.61 0.49 -12.98
N GLY A 371 33.92 1.60 -12.71
CA GLY A 371 34.25 2.93 -13.25
C GLY A 371 33.87 3.11 -14.73
N LYS A 372 33.08 2.19 -15.27
CA LYS A 372 32.56 2.22 -16.65
C LYS A 372 31.06 2.29 -16.61
N VAL A 373 30.53 3.37 -17.18
CA VAL A 373 29.10 3.54 -17.41
C VAL A 373 28.61 2.45 -18.37
N ARG A 374 27.52 1.78 -17.98
CA ARG A 374 26.80 0.80 -18.78
C ARG A 374 25.33 1.16 -18.84
N LEU A 375 24.68 0.70 -19.89
CA LEU A 375 23.24 0.79 -20.09
C LEU A 375 22.72 -0.62 -20.34
N ILE A 376 21.79 -1.07 -19.51
CA ILE A 376 21.03 -2.30 -19.72
C ILE A 376 19.73 -1.93 -20.42
N LEU A 377 19.40 -2.62 -21.50
CA LEU A 377 18.06 -2.57 -22.08
C LEU A 377 17.41 -3.93 -21.89
N VAL A 378 16.16 -3.91 -21.44
CA VAL A 378 15.29 -5.07 -21.32
C VAL A 378 14.25 -5.00 -22.42
N SER A 379 13.98 -6.13 -23.08
CA SER A 379 12.97 -6.18 -24.13
C SER A 379 12.07 -7.39 -23.97
N ARG A 380 10.82 -7.23 -24.40
CA ARG A 380 9.81 -8.28 -24.26
C ARG A 380 10.20 -9.58 -24.98
N SER A 381 10.19 -10.68 -24.23
CA SER A 381 10.54 -12.04 -24.71
C SER A 381 11.93 -12.13 -25.32
N GLN A 382 12.86 -11.35 -24.78
CA GLN A 382 14.27 -11.35 -25.15
C GLN A 382 15.11 -11.31 -23.88
N VAL A 383 16.36 -11.70 -24.04
CA VAL A 383 17.39 -11.58 -23.01
C VAL A 383 17.84 -10.12 -22.90
N PRO A 384 18.10 -9.58 -21.69
CA PRO A 384 18.61 -8.22 -21.55
C PRO A 384 19.93 -8.03 -22.28
N VAL A 385 20.19 -6.82 -22.75
CA VAL A 385 21.44 -6.47 -23.44
C VAL A 385 22.19 -5.40 -22.66
N ILE A 386 23.51 -5.54 -22.58
CA ILE A 386 24.39 -4.59 -21.89
C ILE A 386 25.22 -3.84 -22.91
N TYR A 387 25.07 -2.52 -22.92
CA TYR A 387 25.95 -1.61 -23.62
C TYR A 387 26.97 -1.02 -22.64
N GLN A 388 28.20 -0.82 -23.11
CA GLN A 388 29.25 -0.14 -22.36
C GLN A 388 29.59 1.20 -23.04
N TRP A 389 29.70 2.27 -22.25
CA TRP A 389 30.17 3.56 -22.74
C TRP A 389 31.64 3.48 -23.18
N SER A 390 31.89 3.79 -24.45
CA SER A 390 33.22 3.87 -25.01
C SER A 390 33.71 5.32 -24.99
N ARG A 391 34.80 5.58 -24.25
CA ARG A 391 35.40 6.92 -24.18
C ARG A 391 36.00 7.38 -25.52
N SER A 392 36.42 6.45 -26.39
CA SER A 392 37.05 6.80 -27.68
C SER A 392 36.03 7.21 -28.74
N SER A 393 34.91 6.49 -28.83
CA SER A 393 33.83 6.81 -29.77
C SER A 393 32.76 7.73 -29.18
N GLN A 394 32.81 7.97 -27.87
CA GLN A 394 31.75 8.64 -27.09
C GLN A 394 30.38 8.02 -27.37
N LYS A 395 30.29 6.70 -27.46
CA LYS A 395 29.04 5.99 -27.75
C LYS A 395 28.94 4.73 -26.92
N PHE A 396 27.70 4.28 -26.71
CA PHE A 396 27.42 2.98 -26.14
C PHE A 396 27.71 1.89 -27.17
N VAL A 397 28.49 0.89 -26.79
CA VAL A 397 28.85 -0.26 -27.63
C VAL A 397 28.34 -1.53 -26.96
N LEU A 398 27.64 -2.37 -27.71
CA LEU A 398 27.10 -3.63 -27.21
C LEU A 398 28.25 -4.53 -26.71
N GLN A 399 28.15 -5.01 -25.47
CA GLN A 399 29.20 -5.81 -24.80
C GLN A 399 28.77 -7.25 -24.54
N GLY A 400 27.49 -7.51 -24.20
CA GLY A 400 27.03 -8.86 -23.89
C GLY A 400 25.62 -8.93 -23.34
N ILE A 401 25.21 -10.15 -22.98
CA ILE A 401 23.84 -10.56 -22.64
C ILE A 401 23.88 -11.38 -21.34
N PRO A 402 23.29 -10.94 -20.21
CA PRO A 402 23.00 -11.84 -19.10
C PRO A 402 22.00 -12.92 -19.54
N ASN A 403 22.25 -14.17 -19.13
CA ASN A 403 21.44 -15.32 -19.55
C ASN A 403 20.15 -15.41 -18.72
N MET A 404 19.22 -14.47 -18.94
CA MET A 404 17.88 -14.49 -18.33
C MET A 404 16.83 -14.11 -19.36
N GLU A 405 15.81 -14.95 -19.51
CA GLU A 405 14.69 -14.74 -20.42
C GLU A 405 13.52 -14.07 -19.68
N ASP A 406 12.64 -13.40 -20.43
CA ASP A 406 11.38 -12.82 -19.94
C ASP A 406 11.51 -11.83 -18.77
N VAL A 407 12.63 -11.10 -18.71
CA VAL A 407 12.78 -9.94 -17.82
C VAL A 407 11.88 -8.80 -18.32
N VAL A 408 11.22 -8.11 -17.41
CA VAL A 408 10.32 -6.98 -17.68
C VAL A 408 11.00 -5.65 -17.32
N THR A 409 11.62 -5.60 -16.15
CA THR A 409 12.36 -4.44 -15.63
C THR A 409 13.64 -4.88 -14.92
N VAL A 410 14.62 -3.99 -14.83
CA VAL A 410 15.87 -4.20 -14.12
C VAL A 410 16.26 -2.95 -13.34
N LYS A 411 16.63 -3.11 -12.07
CA LYS A 411 17.21 -2.02 -11.27
C LYS A 411 18.48 -2.45 -10.58
N HIS A 412 19.45 -1.55 -10.54
CA HIS A 412 20.68 -1.76 -9.80
C HIS A 412 20.61 -1.15 -8.41
N PHE A 413 21.36 -1.74 -7.47
CA PHE A 413 21.51 -1.20 -6.13
C PHE A 413 22.84 -1.62 -5.51
N TRP A 414 23.23 -0.91 -4.47
CA TRP A 414 24.49 -1.13 -3.77
C TRP A 414 24.23 -1.47 -2.32
N ILE A 415 24.91 -2.50 -1.81
CA ILE A 415 24.94 -2.83 -0.38
C ILE A 415 26.41 -3.02 0.00
N LYS A 416 26.91 -2.20 0.93
CA LYS A 416 28.31 -2.26 1.41
C LYS A 416 29.33 -2.28 0.26
N GLU A 417 29.16 -1.37 -0.69
CA GLU A 417 30.00 -1.22 -1.91
C GLU A 417 29.92 -2.38 -2.91
N GLU A 418 29.04 -3.36 -2.69
CA GLU A 418 28.80 -4.43 -3.65
C GLU A 418 27.60 -4.12 -4.53
N LEU A 419 27.75 -4.36 -5.83
CA LEU A 419 26.71 -4.11 -6.82
C LEU A 419 25.79 -5.33 -6.97
N TYR A 420 24.50 -5.05 -6.99
CA TYR A 420 23.45 -6.02 -7.23
C TYR A 420 22.49 -5.54 -8.33
N LEU A 421 21.79 -6.50 -8.95
CA LEU A 421 20.68 -6.27 -9.85
C LEU A 421 19.42 -6.96 -9.30
N ALA A 422 18.32 -6.23 -9.31
CA ALA A 422 16.97 -6.74 -9.15
C ALA A 422 16.37 -6.87 -10.56
N MET A 423 16.11 -8.09 -11.01
CA MET A 423 15.49 -8.39 -12.30
C MET A 423 14.08 -8.89 -12.08
N THR A 424 13.11 -8.22 -12.70
CA THR A 424 11.69 -8.54 -12.53
C THR A 424 11.20 -9.42 -13.66
N CYS A 425 10.48 -10.50 -13.33
CA CYS A 425 9.69 -11.28 -14.29
C CYS A 425 8.20 -11.14 -13.98
N TYR A 426 7.35 -11.09 -15.01
CA TYR A 426 5.89 -10.98 -14.81
C TYR A 426 5.31 -12.20 -14.11
N ILE A 427 5.68 -13.40 -14.57
CA ILE A 427 5.29 -14.69 -14.02
C ILE A 427 6.57 -15.54 -13.94
N GLY A 428 6.66 -16.42 -12.94
CA GLY A 428 7.86 -17.21 -12.66
C GLY A 428 8.57 -16.63 -11.45
N ASP A 429 9.89 -16.54 -11.49
CA ASP A 429 10.68 -16.02 -10.38
C ASP A 429 11.46 -14.77 -10.83
N SER A 430 11.20 -13.64 -10.18
CA SER A 430 12.10 -12.48 -10.20
C SER A 430 13.39 -12.82 -9.44
N LYS A 431 14.49 -12.16 -9.78
CA LYS A 431 15.81 -12.58 -9.29
C LYS A 431 16.63 -11.42 -8.78
N VAL A 432 17.42 -11.71 -7.75
CA VAL A 432 18.47 -10.83 -7.24
C VAL A 432 19.81 -11.44 -7.64
N LEU A 433 20.62 -10.66 -8.34
CA LEU A 433 21.94 -11.06 -8.80
C LEU A 433 22.99 -10.17 -8.16
N ARG A 434 24.14 -10.75 -7.81
CA ARG A 434 25.32 -10.04 -7.32
C ARG A 434 26.37 -9.96 -8.42
N TRP A 435 27.02 -8.82 -8.57
CA TRP A 435 28.19 -8.69 -9.42
C TRP A 435 29.39 -9.41 -8.78
N GLY A 436 29.88 -10.46 -9.45
CA GLY A 436 31.12 -11.14 -9.08
C GLY A 436 32.32 -10.61 -9.88
N ALA A 437 33.37 -11.42 -10.02
CA ALA A 437 34.61 -10.99 -10.67
C ALA A 437 34.45 -10.56 -12.14
N LYS A 438 33.51 -11.15 -12.89
CA LYS A 438 33.29 -10.87 -14.33
C LYS A 438 31.85 -11.03 -14.82
N GLN A 439 30.95 -11.53 -13.98
CA GLN A 439 29.57 -11.81 -14.36
C GLN A 439 28.65 -11.67 -13.15
N PHE A 440 27.38 -11.45 -13.43
CA PHE A 440 26.34 -11.51 -12.41
C PHE A 440 26.04 -12.96 -12.04
N ALA A 441 25.97 -13.24 -10.75
CA ALA A 441 25.57 -14.52 -10.19
C ALA A 441 24.26 -14.36 -9.42
N GLU A 442 23.30 -15.23 -9.66
CA GLU A 442 22.05 -15.27 -8.91
C GLU A 442 22.32 -15.60 -7.44
N ILE A 443 21.76 -14.81 -6.53
CA ILE A 443 21.83 -15.06 -5.08
C ILE A 443 20.47 -15.42 -4.48
N GLN A 444 19.39 -15.01 -5.13
CA GLN A 444 18.04 -15.24 -4.64
C GLN A 444 17.02 -15.19 -5.78
N ALA A 445 16.02 -16.05 -5.69
CA ALA A 445 14.82 -16.04 -6.52
C ALA A 445 13.60 -15.71 -5.65
N LEU A 446 12.69 -14.88 -6.17
CA LEU A 446 11.48 -14.41 -5.51
C LEU A 446 10.27 -14.66 -6.43
N PRO A 447 9.23 -15.36 -5.97
CA PRO A 447 8.13 -15.79 -6.82
C PRO A 447 7.26 -14.61 -7.26
N SER A 448 7.17 -14.40 -8.57
CA SER A 448 6.39 -13.35 -9.20
C SER A 448 4.98 -13.80 -9.58
N ARG A 449 3.99 -13.00 -9.15
CA ARG A 449 2.57 -13.21 -9.42
C ARG A 449 2.00 -11.97 -10.11
N GLY A 450 2.26 -11.84 -11.41
CA GLY A 450 1.92 -10.62 -12.16
C GLY A 450 2.75 -9.44 -11.67
N SER A 451 4.08 -9.61 -11.62
CA SER A 451 4.98 -8.58 -11.09
C SER A 451 5.50 -7.68 -12.20
N MET A 452 5.26 -6.38 -12.06
CA MET A 452 5.83 -5.36 -12.97
C MET A 452 7.07 -4.69 -12.39
N ILE A 453 7.36 -4.90 -11.10
CA ILE A 453 8.46 -4.24 -10.42
C ILE A 453 9.10 -5.09 -9.31
N LEU A 454 10.42 -4.99 -9.23
CA LEU A 454 11.25 -5.38 -8.11
C LEU A 454 12.17 -4.20 -7.76
N GLN A 455 11.68 -3.29 -6.91
CA GLN A 455 12.33 -2.01 -6.64
C GLN A 455 13.23 -2.11 -5.39
N PRO A 456 14.55 -2.01 -5.52
CA PRO A 456 15.41 -1.82 -4.36
C PRO A 456 15.28 -0.38 -3.84
N PHE A 457 15.32 -0.22 -2.52
CA PHE A 457 15.39 1.08 -1.88
C PHE A 457 16.09 0.96 -0.53
N SER A 458 16.62 2.07 0.00
CA SER A 458 17.29 2.07 1.30
C SER A 458 16.78 3.21 2.16
N PHE A 459 16.76 2.98 3.47
CA PHE A 459 16.45 3.99 4.45
C PHE A 459 17.41 3.84 5.63
N LYS A 460 18.16 4.91 5.91
CA LYS A 460 19.31 4.87 6.84
C LYS A 460 20.28 3.75 6.41
N GLU A 461 20.64 2.86 7.33
CA GLU A 461 21.55 1.74 7.09
C GLU A 461 20.83 0.44 6.67
N ARG A 462 19.52 0.49 6.40
CA ARG A 462 18.72 -0.68 6.03
C ARG A 462 18.40 -0.67 4.53
N SER A 463 18.57 -1.82 3.91
CA SER A 463 18.25 -2.07 2.51
C SER A 463 16.99 -2.91 2.39
N TYR A 464 16.07 -2.48 1.54
CA TYR A 464 14.79 -3.12 1.31
C TYR A 464 14.61 -3.44 -0.18
N LEU A 465 13.70 -4.37 -0.44
CA LEU A 465 13.31 -4.76 -1.78
C LEU A 465 11.79 -4.87 -1.85
N ALA A 466 11.16 -4.13 -2.76
CA ALA A 466 9.73 -4.09 -2.94
C ALA A 466 9.34 -4.89 -4.21
N LEU A 467 8.64 -6.01 -4.03
CA LEU A 467 8.10 -6.83 -5.12
C LEU A 467 6.61 -6.52 -5.30
N GLY A 468 6.26 -5.91 -6.42
CA GLY A 468 4.86 -5.66 -6.79
C GLY A 468 4.15 -6.93 -7.24
N SER A 469 2.83 -7.01 -7.03
CA SER A 469 2.00 -8.11 -7.52
C SER A 469 0.60 -7.63 -7.91
N ASP A 470 0.17 -8.00 -9.12
CA ASP A 470 -1.20 -7.74 -9.61
C ASP A 470 -2.22 -8.78 -9.09
N TYR A 471 -1.75 -9.97 -8.69
CA TYR A 471 -2.62 -11.09 -8.32
C TYR A 471 -2.68 -11.36 -6.81
N THR A 472 -1.73 -10.82 -6.05
CA THR A 472 -1.59 -11.03 -4.60
C THR A 472 -1.17 -9.74 -3.90
N PHE A 473 -0.89 -9.78 -2.60
CA PHE A 473 -0.31 -8.64 -1.88
C PHE A 473 1.09 -8.34 -2.39
N SER A 474 1.41 -7.05 -2.58
CA SER A 474 2.79 -6.61 -2.79
C SER A 474 3.64 -6.95 -1.57
N GLN A 475 4.89 -7.35 -1.76
CA GLN A 475 5.76 -7.83 -0.69
C GLN A 475 6.95 -6.90 -0.51
N ILE A 476 7.28 -6.57 0.73
CA ILE A 476 8.51 -5.88 1.10
C ILE A 476 9.42 -6.90 1.78
N TYR A 477 10.68 -6.90 1.38
CA TYR A 477 11.73 -7.69 1.99
C TYR A 477 12.81 -6.78 2.58
N LEU A 478 13.45 -7.25 3.64
CA LEU A 478 14.56 -6.59 4.33
C LEU A 478 15.83 -7.40 4.11
N TRP A 479 16.94 -6.73 3.82
CA TRP A 479 18.24 -7.38 3.66
C TRP A 479 18.75 -7.98 4.98
N ASP A 480 19.04 -9.28 4.98
CA ASP A 480 19.74 -9.98 6.06
C ASP A 480 21.24 -9.95 5.78
N ASP A 481 21.98 -9.33 6.70
CA ASP A 481 23.40 -9.09 6.56
C ASP A 481 24.27 -10.33 6.74
N ASP A 482 23.78 -11.32 7.48
CA ASP A 482 24.49 -12.58 7.74
C ASP A 482 24.27 -13.56 6.59
N LYS A 483 23.02 -13.68 6.13
CA LYS A 483 22.65 -14.60 5.05
C LYS A 483 22.92 -14.03 3.65
N LYS A 484 23.09 -12.71 3.52
CA LYS A 484 23.27 -11.99 2.24
C LYS A 484 22.11 -12.23 1.27
N VAL A 485 20.89 -12.23 1.80
CA VAL A 485 19.64 -12.39 1.04
C VAL A 485 18.56 -11.46 1.60
N PHE A 486 17.48 -11.26 0.86
CA PHE A 486 16.31 -10.51 1.33
C PHE A 486 15.31 -11.43 2.03
N GLU A 487 14.97 -11.14 3.27
CA GLU A 487 13.95 -11.88 4.02
C GLU A 487 12.63 -11.14 4.01
N HIS A 488 11.53 -11.90 4.01
CA HIS A 488 10.21 -11.30 4.00
C HIS A 488 10.03 -10.40 5.23
N PHE A 489 9.78 -9.12 4.98
CA PHE A 489 9.54 -8.14 6.03
C PHE A 489 8.04 -7.99 6.25
N ARG A 490 7.26 -7.71 5.20
CA ARG A 490 5.82 -7.46 5.30
C ARG A 490 5.08 -7.52 3.96
N GLY A 491 3.80 -7.87 3.99
CA GLY A 491 2.87 -7.64 2.88
C GLY A 491 2.19 -6.27 2.92
N VAL A 492 2.10 -5.61 1.77
CA VAL A 492 1.39 -4.34 1.55
C VAL A 492 0.06 -4.62 0.83
N HIS A 493 -0.98 -3.87 1.18
CA HIS A 493 -2.37 -4.15 0.80
C HIS A 493 -2.57 -4.26 -0.74
N PRO A 494 -3.52 -5.09 -1.22
CA PRO A 494 -3.81 -5.25 -2.63
C PRO A 494 -4.41 -3.94 -3.15
N GLY A 495 -3.82 -3.37 -4.20
CA GLY A 495 -4.19 -2.05 -4.74
C GLY A 495 -3.12 -0.97 -4.53
N ALA A 496 -2.17 -1.18 -3.63
CA ALA A 496 -0.91 -0.41 -3.62
C ALA A 496 0.01 -1.00 -4.70
N ALA A 497 -0.18 -0.56 -5.96
CA ALA A 497 0.80 -0.80 -7.00
C ALA A 497 2.10 -0.10 -6.57
N LEU A 498 3.15 -0.88 -6.35
CA LEU A 498 4.49 -0.32 -6.21
C LEU A 498 4.87 0.21 -7.60
N LEU A 499 5.16 1.51 -7.69
CA LEU A 499 5.57 2.15 -8.93
C LEU A 499 7.09 2.23 -8.99
N HIS A 500 7.62 2.43 -10.20
CA HIS A 500 9.00 2.86 -10.30
C HIS A 500 9.14 4.19 -9.61
N CYS A 501 9.89 4.20 -8.51
CA CYS A 501 10.29 5.38 -7.78
C CYS A 501 11.81 5.42 -7.78
N GLY A 502 12.38 6.45 -8.41
CA GLY A 502 13.81 6.74 -8.31
C GLY A 502 14.18 7.16 -6.89
N PHE A 503 14.42 6.20 -5.99
CA PHE A 503 14.89 6.44 -4.62
C PHE A 503 16.40 6.72 -4.55
N HIS A 504 16.95 7.54 -5.44
CA HIS A 504 18.40 7.78 -5.49
C HIS A 504 18.89 8.93 -4.60
N ARG A 505 17.99 9.71 -3.95
CA ARG A 505 18.38 10.93 -3.22
C ARG A 505 17.61 11.30 -1.94
N LEU A 506 16.89 10.36 -1.31
CA LEU A 506 16.26 10.63 0.01
C LEU A 506 17.19 10.36 1.21
N GLN A 507 18.46 10.00 0.98
CA GLN A 507 19.45 9.72 2.04
C GLN A 507 19.95 10.96 2.81
N GLY A 508 19.36 12.15 2.60
CA GLY A 508 19.89 13.42 3.14
C GLY A 508 18.95 14.24 4.01
N LEU A 509 17.77 13.74 4.39
CA LEU A 509 16.84 14.50 5.25
C LEU A 509 17.03 14.07 6.71
N HIS A 510 17.84 14.85 7.42
CA HIS A 510 17.92 14.91 8.87
C HIS A 510 17.15 16.09 9.40
#